data_AF-A0A3D0PFR0-F1
#
_entry.id   AF-A0A3D0PFR0-F1
#
_cell.length_a   1.000
_cell.length_b   1.000
_cell.length_c   1.000
_cell.angle_alpha   90.00
_cell.angle_beta   90.00
_cell.angle_gamma   90.00
#
_symmetry.space_group_name_H-M   'P 1'
#
loop_
_entity.id
_entity.type
_entity.pdbx_description
1 polymer ?
#
loop_
_entity_poly.entity_id
_entity_poly.type
_entity_poly.pdbx_seq_one_letter_code
_entity_poly.pdbx_strand_id
1 'polypeptide(L)'
;ITVMFNSGTDGDINQVNVQNRVSLAEPRLPSEVKQSGVVVDKASTSTLLVYNFTNEDPNKIDYSVETISGYLDQNLTDSIKRVTGVGSVTYYGNRELAIRIWLDPNKLAAMELTSSDVVNAIRSQNRLVPSGKVGGA
;
A
#
# COMPACT_ATOMS: atom_id res chain seq x y z
N ILE A 1 1.98 16.37 5.39
CA ILE A 1 1.71 17.79 5.73
C ILE A 1 0.47 17.80 6.61
N THR A 2 0.47 18.52 7.71
CA THR A 2 -0.71 18.63 8.60
C THR A 2 -1.30 20.02 8.47
N VAL A 3 -2.58 20.12 8.13
CA VAL A 3 -3.33 21.38 8.05
C VAL A 3 -4.26 21.45 9.26
N MET A 4 -4.08 22.47 10.10
CA MET A 4 -4.89 22.67 11.30
C MET A 4 -5.98 23.71 11.04
N PHE A 5 -7.17 23.44 11.55
CA PHE A 5 -8.33 24.33 11.46
C PHE A 5 -8.77 24.76 12.85
N ASN A 6 -9.51 25.88 12.92
CA ASN A 6 -10.09 26.34 14.17
C ASN A 6 -11.12 25.35 14.71
N SER A 7 -11.27 25.29 16.04
CA SER A 7 -12.31 24.47 16.66
C SER A 7 -13.71 24.90 16.21
N GLY A 8 -14.60 23.93 16.02
CA GLY A 8 -16.00 24.15 15.60
C GLY A 8 -16.23 24.24 14.08
N THR A 9 -15.19 24.20 13.25
CA THR A 9 -15.36 24.08 11.80
C THR A 9 -15.73 22.66 11.37
N ASP A 10 -16.48 22.53 10.29
CA ASP A 10 -16.88 21.24 9.71
C ASP A 10 -15.67 20.50 9.09
N GLY A 11 -15.39 19.30 9.58
CA GLY A 11 -14.26 18.48 9.13
C GLY A 11 -14.40 17.98 7.68
N ASP A 12 -15.62 17.71 7.19
CA ASP A 12 -15.90 17.36 5.80
C ASP A 12 -15.54 18.52 4.87
N ILE A 13 -16.01 19.72 5.20
CA ILE A 13 -15.73 20.93 4.42
C ILE A 13 -14.24 21.26 4.43
N ASN A 14 -13.58 21.13 5.58
CA ASN A 14 -12.14 21.33 5.70
C ASN A 14 -11.34 20.36 4.81
N GLN A 15 -11.69 19.07 4.80
CA GLN A 15 -11.04 18.07 3.95
C GLN A 15 -11.21 18.42 2.46
N VAL A 16 -12.44 18.74 2.03
CA VAL A 16 -12.74 19.14 0.65
C VAL A 16 -11.93 20.38 0.25
N ASN A 17 -11.83 21.37 1.14
CA ASN A 17 -11.04 22.57 0.90
C ASN A 17 -9.56 22.25 0.71
N VAL A 18 -8.97 21.36 1.53
CA VAL A 18 -7.58 20.94 1.36
C VAL A 18 -7.41 20.15 0.05
N GLN A 19 -8.30 19.20 -0.25
CA GLN A 19 -8.25 18.41 -1.47
C GLN A 19 -8.28 19.31 -2.71
N ASN A 20 -9.16 20.32 -2.75
CA ASN A 20 -9.23 21.28 -3.85
C ASN A 20 -7.92 22.05 -4.03
N ARG A 21 -7.25 22.44 -2.94
CA ARG A 21 -5.95 23.13 -3.00
C ARG A 21 -4.82 22.19 -3.45
N VAL A 22 -4.85 20.93 -3.03
CA VAL A 22 -3.90 19.90 -3.48
C VAL A 22 -4.05 19.66 -4.97
N SER A 23 -5.27 19.48 -5.49
CA SER A 23 -5.52 19.28 -6.92
C SER A 23 -5.05 20.45 -7.79
N LEU A 24 -5.11 21.69 -7.29
CA LEU A 24 -4.54 22.85 -7.99
C LEU A 24 -3.00 22.84 -8.04
N ALA A 25 -2.35 22.21 -7.07
CA ALA A 25 -0.89 22.11 -6.98
C ALA A 25 -0.35 20.84 -7.65
N GLU A 26 -1.16 19.79 -7.79
CA GLU A 26 -0.81 18.48 -8.32
C GLU A 26 -0.07 18.53 -9.68
N PRO A 27 -0.43 19.40 -10.65
CA PRO A 27 0.30 19.48 -11.92
C PRO A 27 1.77 19.87 -11.78
N ARG A 28 2.13 20.56 -10.68
CA ARG A 28 3.50 21.00 -10.39
C ARG A 28 4.35 19.89 -9.76
N LEU A 29 3.75 18.75 -9.41
CA LEU A 29 4.47 17.64 -8.82
C LEU A 29 5.25 16.84 -9.88
N PRO A 30 6.42 16.27 -9.52
CA PRO A 30 7.15 15.32 -10.36
C PRO A 30 6.29 14.11 -10.78
N SER A 31 6.67 13.46 -11.88
CA SER A 31 5.96 12.29 -12.43
C SER A 31 5.86 11.13 -11.44
N GLU A 32 6.92 10.90 -10.68
CA GLU A 32 7.04 9.79 -9.75
C GLU A 32 6.06 9.96 -8.58
N VAL A 33 5.89 11.18 -8.09
CA VAL A 33 4.93 11.51 -7.02
C VAL A 33 3.50 11.38 -7.52
N LYS A 34 3.21 11.84 -8.74
CA LYS A 34 1.88 11.69 -9.35
C LYS A 34 1.49 10.23 -9.53
N GLN A 35 2.44 9.37 -9.94
CA GLN A 35 2.19 7.92 -10.02
C GLN A 35 1.91 7.28 -8.66
N SER A 36 2.57 7.76 -7.60
CA SER A 36 2.32 7.28 -6.24
C SER A 36 0.99 7.76 -5.66
N GLY A 37 0.40 8.82 -6.22
CA GLY A 37 -0.83 9.44 -5.74
C GLY A 37 -0.63 10.35 -4.51
N VAL A 38 -1.51 11.33 -4.35
CA VAL A 38 -1.56 12.21 -3.17
C VAL A 38 -2.90 12.01 -2.47
N VAL A 39 -2.86 11.61 -1.20
CA VAL A 39 -4.05 11.34 -0.38
C VAL A 39 -4.27 12.48 0.61
N VAL A 40 -5.52 12.94 0.73
CA VAL A 40 -5.93 13.95 1.71
C VAL A 40 -6.99 13.34 2.63
N ASP A 41 -6.58 13.00 3.84
CA ASP A 41 -7.46 12.42 4.85
C ASP A 41 -7.68 13.37 6.03
N LYS A 42 -8.85 13.23 6.67
CA LYS A 42 -9.09 13.85 7.97
C LYS A 42 -8.27 13.11 9.02
N ALA A 43 -7.28 13.77 9.58
CA ALA A 43 -6.52 13.23 10.69
C ALA A 43 -7.12 13.71 12.02
N SER A 44 -7.61 12.78 12.84
CA SER A 44 -7.70 12.99 14.29
C SER A 44 -6.38 12.55 14.91
N THR A 45 -5.78 13.38 15.75
CA THR A 45 -4.50 13.07 16.41
C THR A 45 -4.64 12.07 17.56
N SER A 46 -5.87 11.66 17.90
CA SER A 46 -6.16 10.71 18.98
C SER A 46 -6.53 9.34 18.42
N THR A 47 -5.84 8.30 18.89
CA THR A 47 -6.19 6.90 18.61
C THR A 47 -7.35 6.47 19.50
N LEU A 48 -8.49 6.12 18.89
CA LEU A 48 -9.66 5.64 19.62
C LEU A 48 -9.47 4.22 20.17
N LEU A 49 -8.88 3.32 19.37
CA LEU A 49 -8.78 1.90 19.68
C LEU A 49 -7.58 1.28 18.94
N VAL A 50 -6.94 0.30 19.58
CA VAL A 50 -5.87 -0.51 18.99
C VAL A 50 -6.23 -1.98 19.13
N TYR A 51 -6.21 -2.70 18.00
CA TYR A 51 -6.28 -4.15 17.96
C TYR A 51 -4.90 -4.73 17.71
N ASN A 52 -4.50 -5.69 18.54
CA ASN A 52 -3.23 -6.39 18.38
C ASN A 52 -3.51 -7.83 17.89
N PHE A 53 -2.90 -8.20 16.77
CA PHE A 53 -3.01 -9.52 16.18
C PHE A 53 -1.67 -10.24 16.37
N THR A 54 -1.71 -11.37 17.06
CA THR A 54 -0.53 -12.21 17.30
C THR A 54 -0.83 -13.66 16.98
N ASN A 55 0.21 -14.43 16.74
CA ASN A 55 0.15 -15.87 16.66
C ASN A 55 0.68 -16.44 17.98
N GLU A 56 -0.05 -17.40 18.55
CA GLU A 56 0.31 -18.06 19.81
C GLU A 56 1.49 -19.04 19.65
N ASP A 57 1.76 -19.51 18.43
CA ASP A 57 2.86 -20.44 18.13
C ASP A 57 3.91 -19.82 17.19
N PRO A 58 5.01 -19.26 17.73
CA PRO A 58 6.02 -18.56 16.93
C PRO A 58 6.75 -19.45 15.92
N ASN A 59 6.62 -20.78 15.99
CA ASN A 59 7.25 -21.69 15.04
C ASN A 59 6.39 -21.92 13.79
N LYS A 60 5.12 -21.49 13.79
CA LYS A 60 4.25 -21.57 12.61
C LYS A 60 4.51 -20.40 11.68
N ILE A 61 5.42 -20.64 10.72
CA ILE A 61 5.83 -19.67 9.68
C ILE A 61 4.61 -19.20 8.85
N ASP A 62 3.60 -20.06 8.68
CA ASP A 62 2.34 -19.75 8.00
C ASP A 62 1.62 -18.54 8.61
N TYR A 63 1.83 -18.27 9.91
CA TYR A 63 1.30 -17.12 10.62
C TYR A 63 2.43 -16.18 11.10
N SER A 64 3.46 -16.03 10.27
CA SER A 64 4.48 -14.99 10.45
C SER A 64 3.85 -13.59 10.51
N VAL A 65 4.59 -12.63 11.05
CA VAL A 65 4.15 -11.23 11.12
C VAL A 65 3.81 -10.71 9.72
N GLU A 66 4.60 -11.07 8.70
CA GLU A 66 4.36 -10.78 7.29
C GLU A 66 3.01 -11.30 6.81
N THR A 67 2.70 -12.57 7.09
CA THR A 67 1.45 -13.18 6.63
C THR A 67 0.25 -12.55 7.31
N ILE A 68 0.32 -12.33 8.62
CA ILE A 68 -0.73 -11.64 9.38
C ILE A 68 -0.91 -10.22 8.85
N SER A 69 0.20 -9.52 8.59
CA SER A 69 0.16 -8.14 8.08
C SER A 69 -0.55 -8.02 6.76
N GLY A 70 -0.15 -8.85 5.79
CA GLY A 70 -0.79 -8.82 4.48
C GLY A 70 -2.24 -9.32 4.52
N TYR A 71 -2.58 -10.29 5.37
CA TYR A 71 -3.96 -10.73 5.55
C TYR A 71 -4.87 -9.61 6.08
N LEU A 72 -4.42 -8.88 7.11
CA LEU A 72 -5.17 -7.78 7.68
C LEU A 72 -5.34 -6.64 6.69
N ASP A 73 -4.28 -6.32 5.94
CA ASP A 73 -4.33 -5.26 4.94
C ASP A 73 -5.33 -5.58 3.83
N GLN A 74 -5.25 -6.79 3.26
CA GLN A 74 -6.07 -7.20 2.14
C GLN A 74 -7.54 -7.44 2.51
N ASN A 75 -7.83 -7.92 3.72
CA ASN A 75 -9.19 -8.38 4.07
C ASN A 75 -9.91 -7.47 5.06
N LEU A 76 -9.19 -6.74 5.92
CA LEU A 76 -9.79 -6.05 7.07
C LEU A 76 -9.73 -4.53 6.96
N THR A 77 -8.63 -3.96 6.44
CA THR A 77 -8.42 -2.51 6.39
C THR A 77 -9.58 -1.77 5.72
N ASP A 78 -9.96 -2.18 4.50
CA ASP A 78 -11.03 -1.54 3.74
C ASP A 78 -12.41 -1.72 4.38
N SER A 79 -12.64 -2.87 5.00
CA SER A 79 -13.87 -3.17 5.72
C SER A 79 -14.03 -2.24 6.94
N ILE A 80 -12.96 -2.02 7.70
CA ILE A 80 -12.98 -1.12 8.87
C ILE A 80 -13.10 0.34 8.43
N LYS A 81 -12.39 0.77 7.39
CA LYS A 81 -12.48 2.15 6.86
C LYS A 81 -13.90 2.54 6.45
N ARG A 82 -14.75 1.58 6.08
CA ARG A 82 -16.15 1.83 5.68
C ARG A 82 -17.13 1.89 6.85
N VAL A 83 -16.72 1.57 8.07
CA VAL A 83 -17.58 1.65 9.25
C VAL A 83 -17.83 3.12 9.58
N THR A 84 -19.11 3.51 9.69
CA THR A 84 -19.50 4.88 10.04
C THR A 84 -18.85 5.32 11.35
N GLY A 85 -18.19 6.48 11.32
CA GLY A 85 -17.47 7.05 12.47
C GLY A 85 -15.98 6.70 12.52
N VAL A 86 -15.49 5.80 11.66
CA VAL A 86 -14.05 5.58 11.48
C VAL A 86 -13.45 6.71 10.64
N GLY A 87 -12.60 7.53 11.25
CA GLY A 87 -11.90 8.62 10.56
C GLY A 87 -10.68 8.16 9.79
N SER A 88 -9.82 7.36 10.42
CA SER A 88 -8.62 6.80 9.81
C SER A 88 -8.26 5.47 10.44
N VAL A 89 -7.75 4.53 9.64
CA VAL A 89 -7.18 3.26 10.11
C VAL A 89 -5.69 3.28 9.82
N THR A 90 -4.88 3.15 10.87
CA THR A 90 -3.43 3.03 10.74
C THR A 90 -3.04 1.58 10.96
N TYR A 91 -2.37 1.01 9.98
CA TYR A 91 -1.79 -0.32 10.09
C TYR A 91 -0.35 -0.23 10.59
N TYR A 92 -0.05 -0.91 11.70
CA TYR A 92 1.30 -0.99 12.27
C TYR A 92 1.87 -2.37 11.99
N GLY A 93 2.94 -2.44 11.20
CA GLY A 93 3.56 -3.71 10.81
C GLY A 93 4.13 -3.72 9.39
N ASN A 94 3.74 -2.74 8.54
CA ASN A 94 4.08 -2.56 7.11
C ASN A 94 5.06 -3.62 6.56
N ARG A 95 4.50 -4.80 6.32
CA ARG A 95 5.09 -5.81 5.47
C ARG A 95 3.96 -6.26 4.57
N GLU A 96 3.67 -5.42 3.57
CA GLU A 96 2.80 -5.82 2.47
C GLU A 96 3.20 -7.21 1.99
N LEU A 97 2.19 -8.01 1.65
CA LEU A 97 2.39 -9.32 1.06
C LEU A 97 3.11 -9.13 -0.28
N ALA A 98 4.40 -9.45 -0.28
CA ALA A 98 5.26 -9.29 -1.43
C ALA A 98 6.10 -10.56 -1.64
N ILE A 99 6.24 -10.95 -2.91
CA ILE A 99 7.24 -11.94 -3.30
C ILE A 99 8.61 -11.26 -3.17
N ARG A 100 9.41 -11.72 -2.21
CA ARG A 100 10.78 -11.23 -1.99
C ARG A 100 11.76 -12.16 -2.68
N ILE A 101 12.55 -11.62 -3.60
CA ILE A 101 13.60 -12.35 -4.32
C ILE A 101 14.95 -11.88 -3.80
N TRP A 102 15.62 -12.76 -3.05
CA TRP A 102 16.94 -12.50 -2.50
C TRP A 102 17.99 -13.01 -3.50
N LEU A 103 18.77 -12.09 -4.05
CA LEU A 103 19.80 -12.40 -5.03
C LEU A 103 21.06 -12.91 -4.32
N ASP A 104 21.62 -14.00 -4.85
CA ASP A 104 22.94 -14.50 -4.46
C ASP A 104 23.99 -13.97 -5.47
N PRO A 105 24.85 -13.03 -5.07
CA PRO A 105 25.80 -12.40 -5.99
C PRO A 105 26.83 -13.38 -6.55
N ASN A 106 27.17 -14.44 -5.81
CA ASN A 106 28.13 -15.44 -6.27
C ASN A 106 27.53 -16.31 -7.39
N LYS A 107 26.25 -16.69 -7.25
CA LYS A 107 25.55 -17.44 -8.30
C LYS A 107 25.32 -16.60 -9.55
N LEU A 108 24.97 -15.33 -9.38
CA LEU A 108 24.83 -14.40 -10.51
C LEU A 108 26.15 -14.26 -11.26
N ALA A 109 27.25 -14.03 -10.56
CA ALA A 109 28.58 -13.93 -11.17
C ALA A 109 28.99 -15.22 -11.90
N ALA A 110 28.72 -16.39 -11.30
CA ALA A 110 29.01 -17.69 -11.93
C ALA A 110 28.20 -17.95 -13.21
N MET A 111 27.07 -17.27 -13.39
CA MET A 111 26.22 -17.34 -14.57
C MET A 111 26.37 -16.14 -15.50
N GLU A 112 27.34 -15.24 -15.22
CA GLU A 112 27.54 -13.98 -15.95
C GLU A 112 26.28 -13.09 -16.01
N LEU A 113 25.44 -13.15 -14.96
CA LEU A 113 24.21 -12.39 -14.83
C LEU A 113 24.38 -11.18 -13.90
N THR A 114 23.61 -10.13 -14.17
CA THR A 114 23.47 -8.95 -13.32
C THR A 114 22.12 -8.92 -12.61
N SER A 115 21.98 -8.07 -11.58
CA SER A 115 20.67 -7.81 -10.96
C SER A 115 19.63 -7.28 -11.95
N SER A 116 20.06 -6.51 -12.95
CA SER A 116 19.19 -5.99 -14.00
C SER A 116 18.61 -7.09 -14.87
N ASP A 117 19.40 -8.13 -15.17
CA ASP A 117 18.94 -9.28 -15.95
C ASP A 117 17.81 -10.02 -15.24
N VAL A 118 17.93 -10.20 -13.92
CA VAL A 118 16.88 -10.81 -13.09
C VAL A 118 15.61 -9.96 -13.09
N VAL A 119 15.73 -8.64 -12.90
CA VAL A 119 14.57 -7.72 -12.93
C VAL A 119 13.88 -7.75 -14.30
N ASN A 120 14.65 -7.74 -15.39
CA ASN A 120 14.11 -7.81 -16.75
C ASN A 120 13.42 -9.15 -17.03
N ALA A 121 14.00 -10.26 -16.58
CA ALA A 121 13.39 -11.58 -16.67
C ALA A 121 12.05 -11.64 -15.92
N ILE A 122 12.00 -11.15 -14.69
CA ILE A 122 10.75 -11.08 -13.91
C ILE A 122 9.70 -10.24 -14.64
N ARG A 123 10.05 -9.05 -15.13
CA ARG A 123 9.09 -8.18 -15.85
C ARG A 123 8.55 -8.80 -17.13
N SER A 124 9.38 -9.54 -17.87
CA SER A 124 8.96 -10.18 -19.12
C SER A 124 8.10 -11.43 -18.91
N GLN A 125 8.31 -12.15 -17.81
CA GLN A 125 7.63 -13.41 -17.53
C GLN A 125 6.43 -13.28 -16.58
N ASN A 126 6.51 -12.38 -15.59
CA ASN A 126 5.40 -12.06 -14.70
C ASN A 126 4.46 -11.04 -15.36
N ARG A 127 3.87 -11.43 -16.49
CA ARG A 127 2.90 -10.63 -17.25
C ARG A 127 1.62 -11.41 -17.48
N LEU A 128 0.49 -10.72 -17.36
CA LEU A 128 -0.79 -11.25 -17.78
C LEU A 128 -0.91 -11.08 -19.30
N VAL A 129 -0.85 -12.17 -20.07
CA VAL A 129 -1.06 -12.14 -21.52
C VAL A 129 -2.54 -12.42 -21.80
N PRO A 130 -3.32 -11.47 -22.36
CA PRO A 130 -4.66 -11.78 -22.82
C PRO A 130 -4.53 -12.68 -24.06
N SER A 131 -4.87 -13.96 -23.95
CA SER A 131 -4.71 -14.94 -25.02
C SER A 131 -5.69 -14.78 -26.20
N GLY A 132 -6.47 -13.70 -26.24
CA GLY A 132 -7.56 -13.53 -27.19
C GLY A 132 -8.62 -14.64 -27.08
N LYS A 133 -9.59 -14.65 -28.01
CA LYS A 133 -10.50 -15.78 -28.23
C LYS A 133 -10.29 -16.28 -29.65
N VAL A 134 -10.14 -17.59 -29.83
CA VAL A 134 -10.17 -18.21 -31.16
C VAL A 134 -11.63 -18.42 -31.55
N GLY A 135 -12.07 -17.77 -32.63
CA GLY A 135 -13.43 -17.91 -33.18
C GLY A 135 -14.48 -16.91 -32.67
N GLY A 136 -14.14 -15.62 -32.58
CA GLY A 136 -15.09 -14.59 -32.16
C GLY A 136 -16.33 -14.49 -33.06
N ALA A 137 -17.46 -14.98 -32.55
CA ALA A 137 -18.78 -14.39 -32.71
C ALA A 137 -19.29 -14.04 -31.31
#